data_AF-A0A969ZXM3-F1
#
_entry.id   AF-A0A969ZXM3-F1
#
_cell.length_a   1.000
_cell.length_b   1.000
_cell.length_c   1.000
_cell.angle_alpha   90.00
_cell.angle_beta   90.00
_cell.angle_gamma   90.00
#
_symmetry.space_group_name_H-M   'P 1'
#
loop_
_entity.id
_entity.type
_entity.pdbx_description
1 polymer ?
#
loop_
_entity_poly.entity_id
_entity_poly.type
_entity_poly.pdbx_seq_one_letter_code
_entity_poly.pdbx_strand_id
1 'polypeptide(L)' 'MDMTTEDILKKALLDTQEKVRDFMHYTRELKDEELQSFFKEAAEEEAKQARQLQQFLGEIHR' A
#
# COMPACT_ATOMS: atom_id res chain seq x y z
N MET A 1 17.70 17.77 -0.25
CA MET A 1 17.25 17.64 -1.65
C MET A 1 15.76 17.83 -1.63
N ASP A 2 15.22 18.69 -2.49
CA ASP A 2 13.77 18.81 -2.65
C ASP A 2 13.27 17.60 -3.43
N MET A 3 12.25 16.92 -2.91
CA MET A 3 11.68 15.76 -3.58
C MET A 3 10.87 16.22 -4.80
N THR A 4 11.07 15.58 -5.95
CA THR A 4 10.20 15.78 -7.11
C THR A 4 8.83 15.13 -6.87
N THR A 5 7.82 15.52 -7.66
CA THR A 5 6.51 14.86 -7.64
C THR A 5 6.62 13.36 -7.90
N GLU A 6 7.52 12.95 -8.79
CA GLU A 6 7.80 11.54 -9.08
C GLU A 6 8.39 10.82 -7.86
N ASP A 7 9.34 11.44 -7.15
CA ASP A 7 9.94 10.87 -5.95
C ASP A 7 8.89 10.70 -4.83
N ILE A 8 7.98 11.68 -4.68
CA ILE A 8 6.88 11.62 -3.71
C ILE A 8 5.97 10.44 -4.03
N LEU A 9 5.56 10.28 -5.29
CA LEU A 9 4.66 9.21 -5.70
C LEU A 9 5.31 7.83 -5.62
N LYS A 10 6.59 7.70 -5.98
CA LYS A 10 7.35 6.44 -5.84
C LYS A 10 7.47 6.03 -4.39
N LYS A 11 7.79 6.98 -3.51
CA LYS A 11 7.89 6.72 -2.07
C LYS A 11 6.54 6.32 -1.49
N ALA A 12 5.48 7.07 -1.80
CA ALA A 12 4.13 6.73 -1.36
C ALA A 12 3.69 5.35 -1.85
N LEU A 13 3.98 5.01 -3.11
CA LEU A 13 3.66 3.69 -3.66
C LEU A 13 4.39 2.57 -2.91
N LEU A 14 5.70 2.74 -2.66
CA LEU A 14 6.49 1.75 -1.92
C LEU A 14 5.95 1.57 -0.49
N ASP A 15 5.72 2.67 0.23
CA ASP A 15 5.22 2.64 1.61
C ASP A 15 3.85 1.95 1.68
N THR A 16 2.95 2.24 0.74
CA THR A 16 1.64 1.56 0.64
C THR A 16 1.80 0.07 0.32
N GLN A 17 2.69 -0.32 -0.60
CA GLN A 17 2.96 -1.73 -0.89
C GLN A 17 3.54 -2.48 0.32
N GLU A 18 4.39 -1.84 1.12
CA GLU A 18 4.91 -2.40 2.37
C GLU A 18 3.80 -2.65 3.38
N LYS A 19 2.86 -1.71 3.54
CA LYS A 19 1.68 -1.94 4.40
C LYS A 19 0.82 -3.11 3.94
N VAL A 20 0.59 -3.25 2.63
CA VAL A 20 -0.15 -4.42 2.10
C VAL A 20 0.55 -5.72 2.51
N ARG A 21 1.87 -5.80 2.32
CA ARG A 21 2.66 -6.97 2.73
C ARG A 21 2.55 -7.23 4.23
N ASP A 22 2.68 -6.19 5.03
CA ASP A 22 2.73 -6.30 6.48
C ASP A 22 1.35 -6.69 7.06
N PHE A 23 0.26 -6.08 6.57
CA PHE A 23 -1.10 -6.47 6.96
C PHE A 23 -1.40 -7.92 6.55
N MET A 24 -1.04 -8.32 5.33
CA MET A 24 -1.15 -9.72 4.90
C MET A 24 -0.26 -10.67 5.72
N HIS A 25 0.84 -10.20 6.30
CA HIS A 25 1.63 -10.99 7.24
C HIS A 25 0.91 -11.12 8.58
N TYR A 26 0.36 -10.04 9.14
CA TYR A 26 -0.35 -10.06 10.42
C TYR A 26 -1.56 -11.00 10.42
N THR A 27 -2.28 -11.11 9.30
CA THR A 27 -3.39 -12.07 9.17
C THR A 27 -2.96 -13.54 9.37
N ARG A 28 -1.67 -13.85 9.19
CA ARG A 28 -1.10 -15.20 9.39
C ARG A 28 -0.57 -15.44 10.80
N GLU A 29 -0.13 -14.37 11.48
CA GLU A 29 0.45 -14.45 12.83
C GLU A 29 -0.59 -14.31 13.93
N LEU A 30 -1.65 -13.52 13.70
CA LEU A 30 -2.70 -13.29 14.67
C LEU A 30 -3.62 -14.50 14.80
N LYS A 31 -4.17 -14.71 16.01
CA LYS A 31 -5.15 -15.77 16.29
C LYS A 31 -6.58 -15.26 16.47
N ASP A 32 -6.71 -13.96 16.72
CA ASP A 32 -7.99 -13.28 16.90
C ASP A 32 -8.66 -13.08 15.54
N GLU A 33 -9.87 -13.63 15.38
CA GLU A 33 -10.59 -13.63 14.10
C GLU A 33 -11.04 -12.23 13.67
N GLU A 34 -11.40 -11.36 14.61
CA GLU A 34 -11.82 -9.98 14.33
C GLU A 34 -10.63 -9.16 13.81
N LEU A 35 -9.47 -9.28 14.47
CA LEU A 35 -8.25 -8.63 14.02
C LEU A 35 -7.77 -9.18 12.66
N GLN A 36 -7.89 -10.49 12.44
CA GLN A 36 -7.57 -11.08 11.13
C GLN A 36 -8.47 -10.51 10.02
N SER A 37 -9.78 -10.34 10.26
CA SER A 37 -10.70 -9.76 9.28
C SER A 37 -10.32 -8.31 8.99
N PHE A 38 -10.09 -7.52 10.03
CA PHE A 38 -9.67 -6.13 9.90
C PHE A 38 -8.41 -5.98 9.04
N PHE A 39 -7.35 -6.76 9.31
CA PHE A 39 -6.11 -6.65 8.53
C PHE A 39 -6.26 -7.16 7.09
N LYS A 40 -7.17 -8.09 6.80
CA LYS A 40 -7.48 -8.48 5.42
C LYS A 40 -8.14 -7.31 4.67
N GLU A 41 -9.16 -6.71 5.25
CA GLU A 41 -9.85 -5.56 4.66
C GLU A 41 -8.90 -4.37 4.46
N ALA A 42 -8.09 -4.04 5.46
CA ALA A 42 -7.09 -2.98 5.37
C ALA A 42 -6.06 -3.26 4.27
N ALA A 43 -5.62 -4.51 4.10
CA ALA A 43 -4.69 -4.88 3.02
C ALA A 43 -5.31 -4.68 1.63
N GLU A 44 -6.60 -4.98 1.47
CA GLU A 44 -7.31 -4.74 0.21
C GLU A 44 -7.46 -3.24 -0.10
N GLU A 45 -7.71 -2.42 0.91
CA GLU A 45 -7.79 -0.96 0.77
C GLU A 45 -6.45 -0.34 0.38
N GLU A 46 -5.37 -0.69 1.07
CA GLU A 46 -4.02 -0.22 0.72
C GLU A 46 -3.62 -0.74 -0.67
N ALA A 47 -4.03 -1.94 -1.09
CA ALA A 47 -3.79 -2.43 -2.45
C ALA A 47 -4.52 -1.60 -3.53
N LYS A 48 -5.75 -1.14 -3.26
CA LYS A 48 -6.47 -0.21 -4.14
C LYS A 48 -5.74 1.12 -4.24
N GLN A 49 -5.24 1.64 -3.11
CA GLN A 49 -4.45 2.87 -3.08
C GLN A 49 -3.13 2.73 -3.85
N ALA A 50 -2.41 1.61 -3.69
CA ALA A 50 -1.18 1.33 -4.44
C ALA A 50 -1.44 1.36 -5.95
N ARG A 51 -2.55 0.78 -6.40
CA ARG A 51 -2.92 0.78 -7.82
C ARG A 51 -3.19 2.19 -8.35
N GLN A 52 -3.84 3.05 -7.56
CA GLN A 52 -4.06 4.45 -7.93
C GLN A 52 -2.75 5.23 -8.02
N LEU A 53 -1.84 5.05 -7.04
CA LEU A 53 -0.51 5.66 -7.06
C LEU A 53 0.30 5.22 -8.28
N GLN A 54 0.23 3.94 -8.64
CA GLN A 54 0.86 3.40 -9.85
C GLN A 54 0.29 4.02 -11.12
N GLN A 55 -1.02 4.25 -11.18
CA GLN A 55 -1.65 4.94 -12.32
C GLN A 55 -1.13 6.37 -12.46
N PHE A 56 -1.08 7.15 -11.36
CA PHE A 56 -0.56 8.52 -11.41
C PHE A 56 0.91 8.59 -11.83
N LEU A 57 1.74 7.64 -11.39
CA LEU A 57 3.12 7.53 -11.88
C LEU A 57 3.18 7.29 -13.39
N GLY A 58 2.35 6.40 -13.91
CA GLY A 58 2.27 6.13 -15.35
C GLY A 58 1.79 7.33 -16.17
N GLU A 59 0.94 8.18 -15.61
CA GLU A 59 0.47 9.42 -16.25
C GLU A 59 1.58 10.49 -16.33
N ILE A 60 2.49 10.55 -15.35
CA ILE A 60 3.63 11.49 -15.36
C ILE A 60 4.68 11.09 -16.39
N HIS A 61 4.80 9.80 -16.71
CA HIS A 61 5.77 9.29 -17.69
C HIS A 61 5.23 9.27 -19.13
N ARG A 62 4.05 9.82 -19.38
CA ARG A 62 3.40 9.89 -20.70
C ARG A 62 3.74 11.17 -21.44
#